data_AF-A0A8I0GTY4-F1
#
_entry.id   AF-A0A8I0GTY4-F1
#
_cell.length_a   1.000
_cell.length_b   1.000
_cell.length_c   1.000
_cell.angle_alpha   90.00
_cell.angle_beta   90.00
_cell.angle_gamma   90.00
#
_symmetry.space_group_name_H-M   'P 1'
#
loop_
_entity.id
_entity.type
_entity.pdbx_description
1 polymer ?
#
loop_
_entity_poly.entity_id
_entity_poly.type
_entity_poly.pdbx_seq_one_letter_code
_entity_poly.pdbx_strand_id
1 'polypeptide(L)'
;MDEEPAYLVGLVGESHSNADGSSRQAELKRCIVGEPVGFSREPHNPHDPLALLVVSRRGVGLGYIPTRHSWIAEAMDDGELVAGIVNSVTGGTRDKPTRGCVIRVRVGPLAPLVPIGPDGESMSVVELARLREASPPTANPPRRKAADAPKRNWLAWVVLIFLALLIFVGTQARGK
;
A
#
# COMPACT_ATOMS: atom_id res chain seq x y z
N MET A 1 -30.42 -5.93 -3.39
CA MET A 1 -29.03 -5.57 -3.11
C MET A 1 -28.29 -5.81 -4.39
N ASP A 2 -28.15 -4.79 -5.23
CA ASP A 2 -27.42 -4.92 -6.48
C ASP A 2 -25.93 -5.06 -6.11
N GLU A 3 -25.34 -6.21 -6.44
CA GLU A 3 -23.90 -6.44 -6.26
C GLU A 3 -23.17 -5.37 -7.07
N GLU A 4 -22.44 -4.46 -6.41
CA GLU A 4 -21.62 -3.49 -7.12
C GLU A 4 -20.63 -4.21 -8.06
N PRO A 5 -20.44 -3.72 -9.29
CA PRO A 5 -19.66 -4.43 -10.29
C PRO A 5 -18.21 -4.62 -9.83
N ALA A 6 -17.81 -5.88 -9.69
CA ALA A 6 -16.43 -6.27 -9.44
C ALA A 6 -15.81 -6.80 -10.74
N TYR A 7 -14.63 -6.31 -11.09
CA TYR A 7 -13.92 -6.64 -12.32
C TYR A 7 -12.78 -7.62 -12.02
N LEU A 8 -12.69 -8.70 -12.80
CA LEU A 8 -11.55 -9.60 -12.73
C LEU A 8 -10.42 -9.09 -13.62
N VAL A 9 -9.26 -8.86 -13.03
CA VAL A 9 -8.09 -8.32 -13.72
C VAL A 9 -6.90 -9.25 -13.52
N GLY A 10 -6.44 -9.85 -14.62
CA GLY A 10 -5.14 -10.55 -14.65
C GLY A 10 -4.01 -9.53 -14.69
N LEU A 11 -3.07 -9.63 -13.75
CA LEU A 11 -1.90 -8.77 -13.70
C LEU A 11 -0.96 -9.06 -14.87
N VAL A 12 -0.06 -8.12 -15.12
CA VAL A 12 1.03 -8.28 -16.09
C VAL A 12 2.37 -7.90 -15.46
N GLY A 13 3.46 -8.38 -16.06
CA GLY A 13 4.81 -8.06 -15.63
C GLY A 13 5.26 -8.80 -14.35
N GLU A 14 4.52 -9.82 -13.93
CA GLU A 14 4.80 -10.59 -12.70
C GLU A 14 6.12 -11.35 -12.75
N SER A 15 6.68 -11.57 -13.95
CA SER A 15 7.96 -12.25 -14.14
C SER A 15 9.18 -11.32 -13.97
N HIS A 16 8.98 -10.00 -13.92
CA HIS A 16 10.06 -9.03 -13.72
C HIS A 16 10.27 -8.72 -12.23
N SER A 17 11.48 -8.33 -11.86
CA SER A 17 11.77 -7.79 -10.53
C SER A 17 11.13 -6.41 -10.33
N ASN A 18 10.86 -6.06 -9.08
CA ASN A 18 10.50 -4.70 -8.69
C ASN A 18 11.71 -3.76 -8.74
N ALA A 19 11.48 -2.45 -8.77
CA ALA A 19 12.53 -1.43 -8.85
C ALA A 19 13.47 -1.42 -7.62
N ASP A 20 12.97 -1.88 -6.46
CA ASP A 20 13.74 -2.05 -5.22
C ASP A 20 14.56 -3.37 -5.19
N GLY A 21 14.53 -4.16 -6.27
CA GLY A 21 15.19 -5.46 -6.37
C GLY A 21 14.40 -6.64 -5.77
N SER A 22 13.24 -6.39 -5.15
CA SER A 22 12.39 -7.47 -4.64
C SER A 22 11.78 -8.31 -5.78
N SER A 23 11.53 -9.59 -5.52
CA SER A 23 10.99 -10.53 -6.52
C SER A 23 9.47 -10.62 -6.44
N ARG A 24 8.80 -10.21 -7.53
CA ARG A 24 7.34 -10.39 -7.70
C ARG A 24 6.92 -11.85 -7.61
N GLN A 25 7.70 -12.76 -8.20
CA GLN A 25 7.45 -14.20 -8.16
C GLN A 25 7.55 -14.77 -6.74
N ALA A 26 8.55 -14.34 -5.96
CA ALA A 26 8.70 -14.76 -4.57
C ALA A 26 7.53 -14.25 -3.72
N GLU A 27 7.06 -13.03 -4.00
CA GLU A 27 5.93 -12.47 -3.28
C GLU A 27 4.60 -13.12 -3.67
N LEU A 28 4.36 -13.39 -4.95
CA LEU A 28 3.17 -14.12 -5.43
C LEU A 28 3.06 -15.52 -4.85
N LYS A 29 4.19 -16.18 -4.56
CA LYS A 29 4.21 -17.47 -3.86
C LYS A 29 3.64 -17.37 -2.44
N ARG A 30 3.69 -16.19 -1.82
CA ARG A 30 3.21 -15.93 -0.45
C ARG A 30 1.79 -15.38 -0.43
N CYS A 31 1.22 -15.04 -1.59
CA CYS A 31 -0.13 -14.52 -1.68
C CYS A 31 -1.18 -15.58 -1.34
N ILE A 32 -2.25 -15.13 -0.69
CA ILE A 32 -3.38 -15.96 -0.30
C ILE A 32 -4.63 -15.43 -1.01
N VAL A 33 -5.41 -16.31 -1.62
CA VAL A 33 -6.70 -15.94 -2.21
C VAL A 33 -7.59 -15.30 -1.15
N GLY A 34 -8.21 -14.17 -1.49
CA GLY A 34 -9.01 -13.35 -0.60
C GLY A 34 -8.22 -12.30 0.19
N GLU A 35 -6.88 -12.32 0.16
CA GLU A 35 -6.11 -11.25 0.82
C GLU A 35 -6.25 -9.92 0.07
N PRO A 36 -6.28 -8.77 0.78
CA PRO A 36 -6.36 -7.47 0.15
C PRO A 36 -5.07 -7.11 -0.57
N VAL A 37 -5.21 -6.36 -1.66
CA VAL A 37 -4.10 -5.73 -2.39
C VAL A 37 -4.25 -4.21 -2.31
N GLY A 38 -3.11 -3.52 -2.37
CA GLY A 38 -3.05 -2.08 -2.56
C GLY A 38 -2.75 -1.72 -4.02
N PHE A 39 -2.91 -0.44 -4.33
CA PHE A 39 -2.63 0.13 -5.64
C PHE A 39 -1.71 1.33 -5.48
N SER A 40 -0.68 1.42 -6.32
CA SER A 40 0.29 2.51 -6.35
C SER A 40 0.38 3.09 -7.75
N ARG A 41 -0.03 4.34 -7.91
CA ARG A 41 0.09 5.08 -9.17
C ARG A 41 1.55 5.45 -9.44
N GLU A 42 1.99 5.26 -10.68
CA GLU A 42 3.34 5.64 -11.15
C GLU A 42 3.25 6.59 -12.37
N PRO A 43 2.76 7.84 -12.21
CA PRO A 43 2.54 8.76 -13.33
C PRO A 43 3.81 9.17 -14.08
N HIS A 44 4.99 9.00 -13.46
CA HIS A 44 6.30 9.28 -14.04
C HIS A 44 6.99 8.03 -14.58
N ASN A 45 6.27 6.90 -14.72
CA ASN A 45 6.83 5.69 -15.30
C ASN A 45 7.16 5.95 -16.78
N PRO A 46 8.41 5.72 -17.22
CA PRO A 46 8.85 6.07 -18.57
C PRO A 46 8.19 5.25 -19.68
N HIS A 47 7.53 4.14 -19.33
CA HIS A 47 6.88 3.25 -20.29
C HIS A 47 5.38 3.50 -20.40
N ASP A 48 4.72 3.85 -19.29
CA ASP A 48 3.26 4.04 -19.24
C ASP A 48 2.87 5.06 -18.15
N PRO A 49 2.37 6.26 -18.49
CA PRO A 49 1.94 7.26 -17.50
C PRO A 49 0.69 6.81 -16.71
N LEU A 50 -0.07 5.83 -17.20
CA LEU A 50 -1.19 5.23 -16.49
C LEU A 50 -0.79 3.95 -15.74
N ALA A 51 0.51 3.70 -15.59
CA ALA A 51 1.03 2.57 -14.84
C ALA A 51 0.44 2.52 -13.41
N LEU A 52 -0.21 1.41 -13.11
CA LEU A 52 -0.81 1.14 -11.82
C LEU A 52 -0.25 -0.16 -11.25
N LEU A 53 0.69 -0.03 -10.32
CA LEU A 53 1.31 -1.15 -9.65
C LEU A 53 0.34 -1.71 -8.59
N VAL A 54 0.15 -3.02 -8.62
CA VAL A 54 -0.59 -3.74 -7.58
C VAL A 54 0.41 -4.23 -6.53
N VAL A 55 0.17 -3.88 -5.28
CA VAL A 55 1.03 -4.25 -4.14
C VAL A 55 0.30 -5.22 -3.21
N SER A 56 1.03 -6.15 -2.62
CA SER A 56 0.47 -7.05 -1.61
C SER A 56 0.17 -6.30 -0.31
N ARG A 57 -0.55 -6.95 0.62
CA ARG A 57 -0.72 -6.46 2.02
C ARG A 57 0.59 -6.23 2.77
N ARG A 58 1.73 -6.68 2.23
CA ARG A 58 3.08 -6.50 2.80
C ARG A 58 3.84 -5.37 2.12
N GLY A 59 3.21 -4.64 1.19
CA GLY A 59 3.80 -3.51 0.47
C GLY A 59 4.72 -3.88 -0.68
N VAL A 60 4.74 -5.16 -1.10
CA VAL A 60 5.62 -5.64 -2.18
C VAL A 60 4.84 -5.71 -3.49
N GLY A 61 5.41 -5.19 -4.58
CA GLY A 61 4.79 -5.22 -5.90
C GLY A 61 4.55 -6.65 -6.40
N LEU A 62 3.37 -6.90 -6.97
CA LEU A 62 2.93 -8.18 -7.54
C LEU A 62 2.97 -8.17 -9.07
N GLY A 63 2.68 -7.01 -9.66
CA GLY A 63 2.53 -6.80 -11.10
C GLY A 63 1.73 -5.53 -11.36
N TYR A 64 1.46 -5.24 -12.62
CA TYR A 64 0.73 -4.05 -13.05
C TYR A 64 -0.66 -4.38 -13.54
N ILE A 65 -1.57 -3.41 -13.44
CA ILE A 65 -2.83 -3.43 -14.18
C ILE A 65 -2.51 -3.31 -15.68
N PRO A 66 -3.09 -4.16 -16.54
CA PRO A 66 -2.85 -4.07 -17.99
C PRO A 66 -3.47 -2.79 -18.57
N THR A 67 -2.86 -2.24 -19.61
CA THR A 67 -3.32 -1.00 -20.28
C THR A 67 -4.77 -1.02 -20.73
N ARG A 68 -5.34 -2.18 -21.11
CA ARG A 68 -6.78 -2.29 -21.46
C ARG A 68 -7.73 -2.01 -20.27
N HIS A 69 -7.20 -1.96 -19.05
CA HIS A 69 -7.89 -1.62 -17.81
C HIS A 69 -7.33 -0.30 -17.21
N SER A 70 -6.77 0.58 -18.05
CA SER A 70 -6.23 1.89 -17.62
C SER A 70 -7.27 2.77 -16.95
N TRP A 71 -8.56 2.58 -17.26
CA TRP A 71 -9.67 3.27 -16.61
C TRP A 71 -9.68 3.11 -15.08
N ILE A 72 -9.05 2.06 -14.52
CA ILE A 72 -8.90 1.92 -13.06
C ILE A 72 -7.92 2.97 -12.52
N ALA A 73 -6.84 3.25 -13.25
CA ALA A 73 -5.88 4.29 -12.90
C ALA A 73 -6.51 5.68 -13.06
N GLU A 74 -7.26 5.90 -14.13
CA GLU A 74 -8.02 7.14 -14.36
C GLU A 74 -9.04 7.38 -13.25
N ALA A 75 -9.81 6.36 -12.85
CA ALA A 75 -10.74 6.47 -11.73
C ALA A 75 -10.03 6.85 -10.42
N MET A 76 -8.86 6.26 -10.14
CA MET A 76 -8.06 6.67 -8.97
C MET A 76 -7.57 8.12 -9.07
N ASP A 77 -7.17 8.55 -10.26
CA ASP A 77 -6.71 9.92 -10.50
C ASP A 77 -7.88 10.94 -10.36
N ASP A 78 -9.11 10.52 -10.68
CA ASP A 78 -10.35 11.27 -10.47
C ASP A 78 -10.83 11.26 -9.00
N GLY A 79 -10.14 10.52 -8.12
CA GLY A 79 -10.42 10.44 -6.69
C GLY A 79 -11.40 9.34 -6.28
N GLU A 80 -11.74 8.42 -7.20
CA GLU A 80 -12.56 7.26 -6.87
C GLU A 80 -11.82 6.29 -5.95
N LEU A 81 -12.59 5.64 -5.08
CA LEU A 81 -12.07 4.60 -4.20
C LEU A 81 -11.91 3.30 -5.00
N VAL A 82 -10.72 2.71 -4.92
CA VAL A 82 -10.41 1.44 -5.57
C VAL A 82 -9.99 0.42 -4.52
N ALA A 83 -10.71 -0.70 -4.50
CA ALA A 83 -10.44 -1.82 -3.60
C ALA A 83 -10.14 -3.07 -4.41
N GLY A 84 -9.20 -3.88 -3.94
CA GLY A 84 -8.78 -5.09 -4.63
C GLY A 84 -8.54 -6.23 -3.67
N ILE A 85 -8.84 -7.45 -4.13
CA ILE A 85 -8.46 -8.69 -3.44
C ILE A 85 -7.85 -9.67 -4.42
N VAL A 86 -6.97 -10.55 -3.94
CA VAL A 86 -6.46 -11.68 -4.73
C VAL A 86 -7.61 -12.63 -5.04
N ASN A 87 -7.94 -12.82 -6.32
CA ASN A 87 -8.95 -13.78 -6.76
C ASN A 87 -8.34 -15.17 -7.00
N SER A 88 -7.19 -15.23 -7.67
CA SER A 88 -6.48 -16.49 -7.91
C SER A 88 -5.00 -16.26 -8.18
N VAL A 89 -4.15 -17.14 -7.66
CA VAL A 89 -2.73 -17.24 -8.05
C VAL A 89 -2.55 -18.55 -8.81
N THR A 90 -2.05 -18.49 -10.04
CA THR A 90 -1.89 -19.65 -10.92
C THR A 90 -0.42 -19.87 -11.26
N GLY A 91 -0.07 -21.04 -11.78
CA GLY A 91 1.31 -21.38 -12.15
C GLY A 91 2.22 -21.66 -10.95
N GLY A 92 3.53 -21.53 -11.16
CA GLY A 92 4.55 -22.00 -10.20
C GLY A 92 4.68 -23.53 -10.12
N THR A 93 4.33 -24.23 -11.19
CA THR A 93 4.48 -25.69 -11.35
C THR A 93 5.62 -26.01 -12.31
N ARG A 94 6.00 -27.30 -12.44
CA ARG A 94 7.06 -27.72 -13.38
C ARG A 94 6.77 -27.29 -14.83
N ASP A 95 5.53 -27.41 -15.27
CA ASP A 95 5.11 -27.11 -16.65
C ASP A 95 4.76 -25.63 -16.86
N LYS A 96 4.46 -24.91 -15.76
CA LYS A 96 4.17 -23.47 -15.75
C LYS A 96 4.97 -22.81 -14.62
N PRO A 97 6.29 -22.59 -14.81
CA PRO A 97 7.17 -22.20 -13.72
C PRO A 97 6.90 -20.79 -13.18
N THR A 98 6.33 -19.91 -14.01
CA THR A 98 5.95 -18.56 -13.60
C THR A 98 4.57 -18.55 -12.96
N ARG A 99 4.42 -17.74 -11.92
CA ARG A 99 3.15 -17.46 -11.25
C ARG A 99 2.49 -16.26 -11.90
N GLY A 100 1.19 -16.40 -12.18
CA GLY A 100 0.31 -15.29 -12.57
C GLY A 100 -0.67 -14.98 -11.45
N CYS A 101 -1.23 -13.77 -11.48
CA CYS A 101 -2.21 -13.32 -10.49
C CYS A 101 -3.44 -12.73 -11.17
N VAL A 102 -4.62 -13.12 -10.70
CA VAL A 102 -5.87 -12.45 -11.01
C VAL A 102 -6.38 -11.82 -9.73
N ILE A 103 -6.72 -10.55 -9.79
CA ILE A 103 -7.36 -9.82 -8.70
C ILE A 103 -8.81 -9.51 -9.05
N ARG A 104 -9.65 -9.38 -8.04
CA ARG A 104 -11.00 -8.82 -8.16
C ARG A 104 -10.92 -7.37 -7.69
N VAL A 105 -11.27 -6.44 -8.57
CA VAL A 105 -11.21 -4.99 -8.35
C VAL A 105 -12.60 -4.42 -8.29
N ARG A 106 -12.83 -3.54 -7.33
CA ARG A 106 -14.01 -2.68 -7.26
C ARG A 106 -13.58 -1.23 -7.34
N VAL A 107 -14.33 -0.45 -8.12
CA VAL A 107 -14.17 0.99 -8.25
C VAL A 107 -15.49 1.63 -7.84
N GLY A 108 -15.40 2.70 -7.06
CA GLY A 108 -16.56 3.42 -6.55
C GLY A 108 -16.59 3.46 -5.02
N PRO A 109 -17.64 4.06 -4.43
CA PRO A 109 -17.71 4.24 -2.99
C PRO A 109 -17.53 2.90 -2.28
N LEU A 110 -16.57 2.84 -1.35
CA LEU A 110 -16.59 1.80 -0.32
C LEU A 110 -17.93 1.97 0.39
N ALA A 111 -18.87 1.05 0.12
CA ALA A 111 -20.18 1.02 0.76
C ALA A 111 -20.02 1.53 2.20
N PRO A 112 -20.65 2.67 2.56
CA PRO A 112 -20.35 3.33 3.82
C PRO A 112 -20.53 2.31 4.94
N LEU A 113 -19.60 2.31 5.89
CA LEU A 113 -19.79 1.66 7.19
C LEU A 113 -20.92 2.41 7.90
N VAL A 114 -22.16 2.23 7.44
CA VAL A 114 -23.33 2.58 8.22
C VAL A 114 -23.31 1.59 9.37
N PRO A 115 -23.28 2.05 10.63
CA PRO A 115 -23.53 1.17 11.75
C PRO A 115 -24.87 0.51 11.49
N ILE A 116 -24.85 -0.79 11.19
CA ILE A 116 -26.06 -1.59 11.15
C ILE A 116 -26.59 -1.53 12.58
N GLY A 117 -27.81 -1.01 12.75
CA GLY A 117 -28.47 -1.07 14.04
C GLY A 117 -28.55 -2.52 14.53
N PRO A 118 -28.78 -2.77 15.83
CA PRO A 118 -28.92 -4.13 16.36
C PRO A 118 -30.04 -4.94 15.67
N ASP A 119 -30.90 -4.29 14.89
CA ASP A 119 -32.03 -4.79 14.13
C ASP A 119 -31.77 -5.02 12.63
N GLY A 120 -30.58 -4.72 12.11
CA GLY A 120 -30.27 -4.96 10.69
C GLY A 120 -30.71 -3.85 9.73
N GLU A 121 -31.33 -2.78 10.23
CA GLU A 121 -31.74 -1.65 9.39
C GLU A 121 -30.64 -0.58 9.27
N SER A 122 -30.60 0.06 8.09
CA SER A 122 -29.65 1.12 7.77
C SER A 122 -30.08 2.41 8.47
N MET A 123 -29.30 2.88 9.43
CA MET A 123 -29.52 4.17 10.09
C MET A 123 -29.51 5.32 9.07
N SER A 124 -30.52 6.18 9.10
CA SER A 124 -30.55 7.38 8.24
C SER A 124 -29.44 8.36 8.65
N VAL A 125 -28.91 9.12 7.69
CA VAL A 125 -27.89 10.16 7.95
C VAL A 125 -28.40 11.21 8.95
N VAL A 126 -29.71 11.43 8.98
CA VAL A 126 -30.40 12.31 9.94
C VAL A 126 -30.41 11.72 11.35
N GLU A 127 -30.64 10.41 11.50
CA GLU A 127 -30.56 9.70 12.79
C GLU A 127 -29.16 9.77 13.38
N LEU A 128 -28.13 9.57 12.54
CA LEU A 128 -26.72 9.64 12.93
C LEU A 128 -26.31 11.06 13.37
N ALA A 129 -26.83 12.08 12.67
CA ALA A 129 -26.60 13.49 13.02
C ALA A 129 -27.25 13.84 14.36
N ARG A 130 -28.49 13.38 14.61
CA ARG A 130 -29.19 13.58 15.89
C ARG A 130 -28.46 12.94 17.07
N LEU A 131 -27.92 11.74 16.92
CA LEU A 131 -27.10 11.09 17.95
C LEU A 131 -25.78 11.83 18.23
N ARG A 132 -25.18 12.41 17.18
CA ARG A 132 -23.95 13.18 17.30
C ARG A 132 -24.18 14.52 18.00
N GLU A 133 -25.31 15.17 17.76
CA GLU A 133 -25.73 16.41 18.44
C GLU A 133 -26.17 16.16 19.89
N ALA A 134 -26.77 15.00 20.18
CA ALA A 134 -27.17 14.61 21.53
C ALA A 134 -26.00 14.16 22.43
N SER A 135 -24.80 13.99 21.85
CA SER A 135 -23.59 13.69 22.63
C SER A 135 -23.06 14.99 23.25
N PRO A 136 -22.79 15.04 24.57
CA PRO A 136 -22.18 16.22 25.18
C PRO A 136 -20.83 16.49 24.49
N PRO A 137 -20.43 17.76 24.33
CA PRO A 137 -19.21 18.11 23.61
C PRO A 137 -18.05 17.33 24.22
N THR A 138 -17.51 16.38 23.44
CA THR A 138 -16.34 15.61 23.83
C THR A 138 -15.23 16.62 24.07
N ALA A 139 -14.89 16.83 25.34
CA ALA A 139 -13.77 17.68 25.71
C ALA A 139 -12.56 17.17 24.92
N ASN A 140 -12.03 18.02 24.04
CA ASN A 140 -10.78 17.72 23.36
C ASN A 140 -9.77 17.33 24.44
N PRO A 141 -9.14 16.14 24.36
CA PRO A 141 -8.06 15.83 25.28
C PRO A 141 -7.03 16.96 25.15
N PRO A 142 -6.49 17.47 26.28
CA PRO A 142 -5.55 18.57 26.24
C PRO A 142 -4.44 18.21 25.25
N ARG A 143 -4.21 19.09 24.27
CA ARG A 143 -3.08 19.00 23.33
C ARG A 143 -1.84 18.73 24.17
N ARG A 144 -1.32 17.50 24.16
CA ARG A 144 -0.01 17.22 24.73
C ARG A 144 0.94 18.13 23.96
N LYS A 145 1.56 19.09 24.65
CA LYS A 145 2.69 19.83 24.09
C LYS A 145 3.66 18.78 23.56
N ALA A 146 4.09 18.93 22.31
CA ALA A 146 5.08 18.06 21.71
C ALA A 146 6.24 17.95 22.71
N ALA A 147 6.44 16.76 23.26
CA ALA A 147 7.63 16.51 24.06
C ALA A 147 8.81 16.77 23.13
N ASP A 148 9.72 17.64 23.58
CA ASP A 148 10.92 17.99 22.86
C ASP A 148 11.59 16.71 22.36
N ALA A 149 11.56 16.52 21.04
CA ALA A 149 12.36 15.48 20.41
C ALA A 149 13.82 15.73 20.79
N PRO A 150 14.58 14.71 21.23
CA PRO A 150 15.97 14.91 21.61
C PRO A 150 16.72 15.46 20.40
N LYS A 151 17.25 16.68 20.53
CA LYS A 151 18.06 17.34 19.51
C LYS A 151 19.23 16.41 19.20
N ARG A 152 19.20 15.78 18.01
CA ARG A 152 20.32 14.98 17.49
C ARG A 152 21.54 15.88 17.41
N ASN A 153 22.47 15.74 18.36
CA ASN A 153 23.73 16.46 18.38
C ASN A 153 24.61 15.97 17.22
N TRP A 154 24.43 16.58 16.05
CA TRP A 154 25.21 16.34 14.83
C TRP A 154 26.72 16.50 15.05
N LEU A 155 27.15 17.38 15.97
CA LEU A 155 28.55 17.51 16.37
C LEU A 155 29.15 16.21 16.95
N ALA A 156 28.37 15.41 17.68
CA ALA A 156 28.88 14.17 18.26
C ALA A 156 29.23 13.13 17.17
N TRP A 157 28.45 13.09 16.09
CA TRP A 157 28.73 12.24 14.93
C TRP A 157 29.95 12.70 14.16
N VAL A 158 30.15 14.02 14.02
CA VAL A 158 31.36 14.58 13.37
C VAL A 158 32.62 14.23 14.16
N VAL A 159 32.61 14.34 15.48
CA VAL A 159 33.76 13.98 16.33
C VAL A 159 34.06 12.47 16.24
N LEU A 160 33.05 11.60 16.26
CA LEU A 160 33.25 10.16 16.12
C LEU A 160 33.84 9.79 14.75
N ILE A 161 33.41 10.43 13.67
CA ILE A 161 33.97 10.23 12.33
C ILE A 161 35.44 10.66 12.30
N PHE A 162 35.77 11.84 12.84
CA PHE A 162 37.16 12.32 12.90
C PHE A 162 38.06 11.43 13.76
N LEU A 163 37.57 10.96 14.91
CA LEU A 163 38.30 10.04 15.78
C LEU A 163 38.58 8.70 15.06
N ALA A 164 37.58 8.16 14.36
CA ALA A 164 37.74 6.94 13.56
C ALA A 164 38.77 7.12 12.42
N LEU A 165 38.78 8.30 11.77
CA LEU A 165 39.75 8.60 10.71
C LEU A 165 41.18 8.68 11.25
N LEU A 166 41.38 9.28 12.44
CA LEU A 166 42.70 9.36 13.08
C LEU A 166 43.23 7.98 13.49
N ILE A 167 42.36 7.10 13.98
CA ILE A 167 42.74 5.71 14.29
C ILE A 167 43.14 4.98 13.00
N PHE A 168 42.37 5.14 11.92
CA PHE A 168 42.64 4.49 10.63
C PHE A 168 43.99 4.95 10.04
N VAL A 169 44.27 6.26 10.02
CA VAL A 169 45.57 6.79 9.58
C VAL A 169 46.72 6.35 10.49
N GLY A 170 46.49 6.29 11.81
CA GLY A 170 47.48 5.80 12.78
C GLY A 170 47.85 4.33 12.59
N THR A 171 46.89 3.48 12.17
CA THR A 171 47.15 2.07 11.87
C THR A 171 47.93 1.85 10.57
N GLN A 172 47.78 2.72 9.58
CA GLN A 172 48.56 2.67 8.32
C GLN A 172 50.03 3.08 8.54
N ALA A 173 50.32 3.88 9.56
CA ALA A 173 51.68 4.35 9.86
C ALA A 173 52.54 3.36 10.67
N ARG A 174 51.98 2.29 11.24
CA ARG A 174 52.70 1.27 12.04
C ARG A 174 52.94 -0.06 11.31
N GLY A 175 52.57 -0.16 10.03
CA GLY A 175 52.72 -1.35 9.19
C GLY A 175 53.87 -1.27 8.18
N LYS A 176 55.03 -0.75 8.58
CA LYS A 176 56.30 -0.86 7.84
C LYS A 176 57.42 -1.22 8.78
#